data_AF-A0A7L4MT60-F1
#
_entry.id   AF-A0A7L4MT60-F1
#
_cell.length_a   1.000
_cell.length_b   1.000
_cell.length_c   1.000
_cell.angle_alpha   90.00
_cell.angle_beta   90.00
_cell.angle_gamma   90.00
#
_symmetry.space_group_name_H-M   'P 1'
#
loop_
_entity.id
_entity.type
_entity.pdbx_description
1 polymer ?
#
loop_
_entity_poly.entity_id
_entity_poly.type
_entity_poly.pdbx_seq_one_letter_code
_entity_poly.pdbx_strand_id
1 'polypeptide(L)'
;SGGHYRPPHCLPRSKSAILVAYKNQEKNLHHLLYYIHPFLQRQQLGYRIYLIQQTGKGSFNKAKLLNVGVREALKDEDWDCLLLHDVSLVPENDHNLYVCDEYYPKHMASAMDKFQY
;
A
#
# COMPACT_ATOMS: atom_id res chain seq x y z
N SER A 1 -13.49 -3.11 9.41
CA SER A 1 -13.71 -3.88 8.17
C SER A 1 -13.07 -3.15 6.99
N GLY A 2 -12.83 -3.81 5.85
CA GLY A 2 -12.32 -3.17 4.62
C GLY A 2 -10.85 -2.73 4.65
N GLY A 3 -9.97 -3.49 5.33
CA GLY A 3 -8.52 -3.21 5.33
C GLY A 3 -8.10 -1.89 6.00
N HIS A 4 -8.98 -1.29 6.81
CA HIS A 4 -8.73 -0.05 7.53
C HIS A 4 -8.27 -0.30 8.98
N TYR A 5 -7.30 0.49 9.44
CA TYR A 5 -6.77 0.46 10.79
C TYR A 5 -6.48 1.89 11.28
N ARG A 6 -6.74 2.12 12.58
CA ARG A 6 -6.30 3.29 13.33
C ARG A 6 -5.74 2.81 14.68
N PRO A 7 -4.65 3.39 15.19
CA PRO A 7 -4.11 3.02 16.49
C PRO A 7 -5.16 3.19 17.61
N PRO A 8 -5.32 2.23 18.54
CA PRO A 8 -6.37 2.28 19.55
C PRO A 8 -6.07 3.21 20.74
N HIS A 9 -4.81 3.58 20.94
CA HIS A 9 -4.35 4.30 22.14
C HIS A 9 -3.69 5.66 21.84
N CYS A 10 -3.67 6.09 20.58
CA CYS A 10 -3.13 7.37 20.16
C CYS A 10 -3.75 7.84 18.85
N LEU A 11 -3.58 9.12 18.53
CA LEU A 11 -3.87 9.62 17.20
C LEU A 11 -2.72 9.24 16.25
N PRO A 12 -3.02 8.76 15.04
CA PRO A 12 -1.97 8.47 14.07
C PRO A 12 -1.28 9.78 13.65
N ARG A 13 0.06 9.75 13.56
CA ARG A 13 0.85 10.90 13.07
C ARG A 13 0.69 11.15 11.58
N SER A 14 0.37 10.10 10.83
CA SER A 14 0.17 10.16 9.38
C SER A 14 -0.89 9.15 8.96
N LYS A 15 -1.61 9.51 7.91
CA LYS A 15 -2.65 8.71 7.28
C LYS A 15 -2.22 8.29 5.88
N SER A 16 -2.11 6.99 5.65
CA SER A 16 -1.61 6.43 4.40
C SER A 16 -2.65 5.56 3.69
N ALA A 17 -2.97 5.88 2.43
CA ALA A 17 -3.70 4.99 1.54
C ALA A 17 -2.72 4.06 0.82
N ILE A 18 -2.87 2.75 1.01
CA ILE A 18 -2.00 1.74 0.37
C ILE A 18 -2.73 1.21 -0.86
N LEU A 19 -2.29 1.59 -2.05
CA LEU A 19 -2.92 1.26 -3.32
C LEU A 19 -2.22 0.06 -3.95
N VAL A 20 -2.93 -1.07 -4.06
CA VAL A 20 -2.41 -2.33 -4.60
C VAL A 20 -3.20 -2.70 -5.85
N ALA A 21 -2.58 -2.56 -7.01
CA ALA A 21 -3.15 -3.03 -8.27
C ALA A 21 -2.81 -4.50 -8.51
N TYR A 22 -3.80 -5.33 -8.85
CA TYR A 22 -3.58 -6.76 -9.06
C TYR A 22 -4.52 -7.36 -10.13
N LYS A 23 -4.09 -8.49 -10.70
CA LYS A 23 -4.88 -9.32 -11.62
C LYS A 23 -4.44 -10.78 -11.52
N ASN A 24 -5.34 -11.68 -11.14
CA ASN A 24 -5.08 -13.14 -11.07
C ASN A 24 -3.87 -13.52 -10.18
N GLN A 25 -3.57 -12.73 -9.14
CA GLN A 25 -2.42 -12.91 -8.25
C GLN A 25 -2.85 -13.16 -6.79
N GLU A 26 -3.93 -13.92 -6.59
CA GLU A 26 -4.53 -14.16 -5.26
C GLU A 26 -3.51 -14.68 -4.24
N LYS A 27 -2.64 -15.61 -4.63
CA LYS A 27 -1.61 -16.13 -3.73
C LYS A 27 -0.66 -15.04 -3.22
N ASN A 28 -0.20 -14.16 -4.11
CA ASN A 28 0.67 -13.04 -3.74
C ASN A 28 -0.09 -12.03 -2.88
N LEU A 29 -1.36 -11.77 -3.21
CA LEU A 29 -2.22 -10.90 -2.42
C LEU A 29 -2.39 -11.41 -0.98
N HIS A 30 -2.66 -12.71 -0.81
CA HIS A 30 -2.76 -13.33 0.51
C HIS A 30 -1.44 -13.21 1.28
N HIS A 31 -0.30 -13.47 0.63
CA HIS A 31 1.01 -13.29 1.24
C HIS A 31 1.25 -11.83 1.65
N LEU A 32 0.98 -10.87 0.76
CA LEU A 32 1.12 -9.44 1.05
C LEU A 32 0.28 -9.06 2.28
N LEU A 33 -1.01 -9.38 2.28
CA LEU A 33 -1.92 -9.00 3.36
C LEU A 33 -1.51 -9.60 4.71
N TYR A 34 -0.97 -10.82 4.72
CA TYR A 34 -0.46 -11.46 5.92
C TYR A 34 0.69 -10.67 6.56
N TYR A 35 1.63 -10.16 5.76
CA TYR A 35 2.81 -9.44 6.28
C TYR A 35 2.59 -7.94 6.45
N ILE A 36 1.86 -7.30 5.53
CA ILE A 36 1.75 -5.84 5.49
C ILE A 36 0.88 -5.29 6.62
N HIS A 37 -0.15 -6.02 7.05
CA HIS A 37 -1.03 -5.56 8.12
C HIS A 37 -0.28 -5.39 9.45
N PRO A 38 0.42 -6.42 9.98
CA PRO A 38 1.23 -6.27 11.19
C PRO A 38 2.32 -5.21 11.04
N PHE A 39 2.97 -5.14 9.87
CA PHE A 39 4.01 -4.15 9.58
C PHE A 39 3.49 -2.71 9.73
N LEU A 40 2.38 -2.37 9.06
CA LEU A 40 1.79 -1.02 9.13
C LEU A 40 1.24 -0.68 10.53
N GLN A 41 0.72 -1.68 11.25
CA GLN A 41 0.22 -1.50 12.62
C GLN A 41 1.36 -1.17 13.61
N ARG A 42 2.52 -1.80 13.47
CA ARG A 42 3.71 -1.48 14.29
C ARG A 42 4.21 -0.07 14.06
N GLN A 43 4.00 0.49 12.87
CA GLN A 43 4.30 1.89 12.54
C GLN A 43 3.28 2.90 13.09
N GLN A 44 2.21 2.43 13.77
CA GLN A 44 1.16 3.28 14.35
C GLN A 44 0.51 4.25 13.34
N LEU A 45 0.38 3.81 12.09
CA LEU A 45 -0.25 4.59 11.02
C LEU A 45 -1.77 4.49 11.09
N GLY A 46 -2.46 5.55 10.69
CA GLY A 46 -3.83 5.44 10.21
C GLY A 46 -3.76 4.99 8.77
N TYR A 47 -4.35 3.86 8.39
CA TYR A 47 -4.24 3.40 7.01
C TYR A 47 -5.48 2.68 6.52
N ARG A 48 -5.61 2.64 5.19
CA ARG A 48 -6.53 1.75 4.48
C ARG A 48 -5.82 1.12 3.29
N ILE A 49 -6.02 -0.18 3.09
CA ILE A 49 -5.54 -0.91 1.92
C ILE A 49 -6.65 -0.93 0.86
N TYR A 50 -6.35 -0.40 -0.32
CA TYR A 50 -7.22 -0.40 -1.49
C TYR A 50 -6.71 -1.45 -2.48
N LEU A 51 -7.54 -2.46 -2.73
CA LEU A 51 -7.26 -3.51 -3.69
C LEU A 51 -7.95 -3.19 -5.02
N ILE A 52 -7.16 -2.80 -6.03
CA ILE A 52 -7.67 -2.42 -7.35
C ILE A 52 -7.50 -3.60 -8.31
N GLN A 53 -8.57 -4.37 -8.47
CA GLN A 53 -8.59 -5.53 -9.35
C GLN A 53 -8.88 -5.15 -10.80
N GLN A 54 -8.06 -5.61 -11.74
CA GLN A 54 -8.43 -5.54 -13.16
C GLN A 54 -9.25 -6.75 -13.56
N THR A 55 -10.49 -6.51 -14.00
CA THR A 55 -11.35 -7.55 -14.56
C THR A 55 -11.13 -7.72 -16.07
N GLY A 56 -11.56 -8.86 -16.61
CA GLY A 56 -11.53 -9.15 -18.04
C GLY A 56 -10.19 -9.68 -18.59
N LYS A 57 -10.19 -9.96 -19.89
CA LYS A 57 -9.09 -10.65 -20.59
C LYS A 57 -8.02 -9.73 -21.17
N GLY A 58 -8.24 -8.41 -21.18
CA GLY A 58 -7.28 -7.44 -21.71
C GLY A 58 -5.96 -7.41 -20.92
N SER A 59 -4.91 -6.89 -21.55
CA SER A 59 -3.58 -6.74 -20.94
C SER A 59 -3.63 -5.96 -19.62
N PHE A 60 -2.84 -6.39 -18.64
CA PHE A 60 -2.79 -5.76 -17.33
C PHE A 60 -2.19 -4.34 -17.43
N ASN A 61 -2.89 -3.34 -16.90
CA ASN A 61 -2.45 -1.95 -16.89
C ASN A 61 -2.32 -1.45 -15.45
N LYS A 62 -1.17 -1.74 -14.83
CA LYS A 62 -0.86 -1.37 -13.45
C LYS A 62 -1.02 0.13 -13.20
N ALA A 63 -0.43 0.97 -14.05
CA ALA A 63 -0.46 2.43 -13.88
C ALA A 63 -1.89 2.99 -13.91
N LYS A 64 -2.73 2.52 -14.85
CA LYS A 64 -4.13 2.94 -14.93
C LYS A 64 -4.93 2.54 -13.69
N LEU A 65 -4.72 1.33 -13.17
CA LEU A 65 -5.40 0.87 -11.95
C LEU A 65 -4.97 1.67 -10.73
N LEU A 66 -3.68 1.99 -10.62
CA LEU A 66 -3.19 2.85 -9.54
C LEU A 66 -3.82 4.25 -9.62
N ASN A 67 -3.96 4.84 -10.81
CA ASN A 67 -4.68 6.11 -10.98
C ASN A 67 -6.16 6.01 -10.57
N VAL A 68 -6.83 4.89 -10.87
CA VAL A 68 -8.18 4.62 -10.36
C VAL A 68 -8.16 4.55 -8.83
N GLY A 69 -7.20 3.82 -8.26
CA GLY A 69 -7.02 3.71 -6.81
C GLY A 69 -6.85 5.07 -6.12
N VAL A 70 -6.04 5.96 -6.68
CA VAL A 70 -5.88 7.34 -6.18
C VAL A 70 -7.22 8.06 -6.17
N ARG A 71 -7.96 8.02 -7.28
CA ARG A 71 -9.25 8.71 -7.39
C ARG A 71 -10.31 8.17 -6.43
N GLU A 72 -10.34 6.85 -6.20
CA GLU A 72 -11.30 6.25 -5.27
C GLU A 72 -10.89 6.47 -3.81
N ALA A 73 -9.60 6.38 -3.49
CA ALA A 73 -9.11 6.61 -2.13
C ALA A 73 -9.36 8.05 -1.65
N LEU A 74 -9.20 9.04 -2.53
CA LEU A 74 -9.47 10.45 -2.23
C LEU A 74 -10.97 10.77 -2.04
N LYS A 75 -11.90 9.87 -2.38
CA LYS A 75 -13.32 10.04 -2.04
C LYS A 75 -13.64 9.62 -0.61
N ASP A 76 -12.83 8.74 -0.03
CA ASP A 76 -13.07 8.19 1.29
C ASP A 76 -12.52 9.10 2.40
N GLU A 77 -11.32 9.65 2.20
CA GLU A 77 -10.61 10.42 3.22
C GLU A 77 -9.54 11.31 2.58
N ASP A 78 -9.25 12.45 3.21
CA ASP A 78 -8.08 13.27 2.92
C ASP A 78 -6.83 12.57 3.48
N TRP A 79 -6.17 11.79 2.63
CA TRP A 79 -4.96 11.04 2.97
C TRP A 79 -3.72 11.94 2.94
N ASP A 80 -2.85 11.81 3.94
CA ASP A 80 -1.56 12.51 3.97
C ASP A 80 -0.57 11.90 2.98
N CYS A 81 -0.74 10.61 2.67
CA CYS A 81 0.12 9.88 1.74
C CYS A 81 -0.64 8.86 0.90
N LEU A 82 -0.29 8.80 -0.38
CA LEU A 82 -0.76 7.79 -1.34
C LEU A 82 0.41 6.87 -1.70
N LEU A 83 0.39 5.63 -1.21
CA LEU A 83 1.43 4.64 -1.51
C LEU A 83 1.04 3.74 -2.67
N LEU A 84 1.84 3.76 -3.73
CA LEU A 84 1.68 2.88 -4.89
C LEU A 84 2.48 1.60 -4.65
N HIS A 85 1.79 0.52 -4.29
CA HIS A 85 2.42 -0.69 -3.79
C HIS A 85 2.24 -1.88 -4.75
N ASP A 86 3.27 -2.73 -4.85
CA ASP A 86 3.23 -3.95 -5.67
C ASP A 86 2.78 -5.15 -4.84
N VAL A 87 1.82 -5.91 -5.37
CA VAL A 87 1.28 -7.10 -4.72
C VAL A 87 2.36 -8.17 -4.39
N SER A 88 3.50 -8.16 -5.09
CA SER A 88 4.58 -9.14 -4.85
C SER A 88 5.72 -8.65 -3.96
N LEU A 89 5.66 -7.43 -3.41
CA LEU A 89 6.73 -6.89 -2.57
C LEU A 89 6.31 -6.90 -1.10
N VAL A 90 7.21 -7.32 -0.21
CA VAL A 90 7.01 -7.21 1.24
C VAL A 90 8.20 -6.48 1.86
N PRO A 91 8.00 -5.56 2.81
CA PRO A 91 9.10 -4.89 3.50
C PRO A 91 9.74 -5.83 4.53
N GLU A 92 11.07 -5.85 4.56
CA GLU A 92 11.83 -6.68 5.51
C GLU A 92 12.21 -5.95 6.81
N ASN A 93 12.12 -4.61 6.81
CA ASN A 93 12.55 -3.78 7.92
C ASN A 93 11.48 -2.73 8.28
N ASP A 94 11.00 -2.76 9.52
CA ASP A 94 9.97 -1.86 10.06
C ASP A 94 10.40 -0.38 10.08
N HIS A 95 11.71 -0.09 9.97
CA HIS A 95 12.23 1.28 9.85
C HIS A 95 11.97 1.89 8.46
N ASN A 96 11.56 1.09 7.46
CA ASN A 96 11.08 1.63 6.20
C ASN A 96 9.65 2.18 6.38
N LEU A 97 9.55 3.42 6.83
CA LEU A 97 8.25 4.03 7.15
C LEU A 97 7.38 4.22 5.90
N TYR A 98 6.15 3.73 5.94
CA TYR A 98 5.14 3.85 4.88
C TYR A 98 4.38 5.18 5.00
N VAL A 99 5.16 6.25 4.94
CA VAL A 99 4.74 7.65 4.92
C VAL A 99 5.44 8.38 3.77
N CYS A 100 4.80 9.45 3.30
CA CYS A 100 5.37 10.30 2.27
C CYS A 100 6.38 11.26 2.90
N ASP A 101 7.36 11.68 2.11
CA ASP A 101 8.21 12.82 2.44
C ASP A 101 7.46 14.11 2.11
N GLU A 102 7.77 15.20 2.81
CA GLU A 102 7.08 16.49 2.66
C GLU A 102 7.39 17.16 1.31
N TYR A 103 8.59 16.93 0.76
CA TYR A 103 9.10 17.68 -0.39
C TYR A 103 9.22 16.82 -1.66
N TYR A 104 9.53 15.53 -1.52
CA TYR A 104 9.87 14.69 -2.68
C TYR A 104 9.13 13.35 -2.71
N PRO A 105 8.88 12.77 -3.90
CA PRO A 105 8.42 11.39 -4.01
C PRO A 105 9.43 10.42 -3.39
N LYS A 106 8.94 9.53 -2.52
CA LYS A 106 9.78 8.53 -1.85
C LYS A 106 9.71 7.18 -2.58
N HIS A 107 10.86 6.66 -2.99
CA HIS A 107 10.98 5.30 -3.52
C HIS A 107 11.30 4.31 -2.39
N MET A 108 10.31 3.51 -1.97
CA MET A 108 10.43 2.66 -0.78
C MET A 108 11.12 1.30 -1.02
N ALA A 109 11.01 0.76 -2.23
CA ALA A 109 11.61 -0.53 -2.61
C ALA A 109 13.01 -0.31 -3.23
N SER A 110 13.89 0.36 -2.50
CA SER A 110 15.22 0.78 -3.01
C SER A 110 16.23 -0.36 -3.10
N ALA A 111 16.10 -1.38 -2.26
CA ALA A 111 16.95 -2.57 -2.26
C ALA A 111 16.03 -3.79 -2.18
N MET A 112 16.09 -4.67 -3.19
CA MET A 112 15.23 -5.85 -3.31
C MET A 112 16.09 -7.10 -3.40
N ASP A 113 15.66 -8.16 -2.72
CA ASP A 113 16.29 -9.48 -2.71
C ASP A 113 16.57 -10.03 -4.13
N LYS A 114 15.61 -9.84 -5.06
CA LYS A 114 15.73 -10.24 -6.47
C LYS A 114 16.94 -9.62 -7.18
N PHE A 115 17.42 -8.48 -6.69
CA PHE A 115 18.59 -7.77 -7.21
C PHE A 115 19.80 -7.85 -6.28
N GLN A 116 19.77 -8.75 -5.29
CA GLN A 116 20.84 -8.96 -4.31
C GLN A 116 21.14 -7.74 -3.43
N TYR A 117 20.10 -6.93 -3.17
CA TYR A 117 20.12 -5.66 -2.43
C TYR A 117 20.89 -4.53 -3.13
#